data_AF-X0WWL1-F1
#
_entry.id   AF-X0WWL1-F1
#
_cell.length_a   1.000
_cell.length_b   1.000
_cell.length_c   1.000
_cell.angle_alpha   90.00
_cell.angle_beta   90.00
_cell.angle_gamma   90.00
#
_symmetry.space_group_name_H-M   'P 1'
#
loop_
_entity.id
_entity.type
_entity.pdbx_description
1 polymer ?
#
loop_
_entity_poly.entity_id
_entity_poly.type
_entity_poly.pdbx_seq_one_letter_code
_entity_poly.pdbx_strand_id
1 'polypeptide(L)' 'MPHIFKTLATIGAWTLFIAGWLFALVNLIIAILTGVMFTAGAEGWVEVLAYFVLAIVCIPLSVVVMRLRQKME' A
#
# COMPACT_ATOMS: atom_id res chain seq x y z
N MET A 1 25.04 4.40 -11.26
CA MET A 1 24.96 3.66 -9.98
C MET A 1 25.32 2.20 -10.17
N PRO A 2 25.86 1.50 -9.16
CA PRO A 2 26.05 0.05 -9.21
C PRO A 2 24.72 -0.64 -9.51
N HIS A 3 24.75 -1.61 -10.42
CA HIS A 3 23.56 -2.27 -10.97
C HIS A 3 22.60 -2.83 -9.88
N ILE A 4 23.17 -3.19 -8.72
CA ILE A 4 22.47 -3.73 -7.55
C ILE A 4 21.46 -2.74 -6.98
N PHE A 5 21.80 -1.45 -6.87
CA PHE A 5 20.90 -0.43 -6.32
C PHE A 5 19.68 -0.19 -7.22
N LYS A 6 19.88 -0.29 -8.54
CA LYS A 6 18.80 -0.16 -9.52
C LYS A 6 17.80 -1.32 -9.42
N THR A 7 18.30 -2.52 -9.20
CA THR A 7 17.47 -3.72 -9.01
C THR A 7 16.71 -3.65 -7.68
N LEU A 8 17.38 -3.28 -6.58
CA LEU A 8 16.76 -3.15 -5.26
C LEU A 8 15.64 -2.10 -5.24
N ALA A 9 15.85 -0.93 -5.85
CA ALA A 9 14.81 0.10 -5.94
C ALA A 9 13.59 -0.37 -6.74
N THR A 10 13.79 -1.18 -7.79
CA THR A 10 12.70 -1.73 -8.59
C THR A 10 11.91 -2.77 -7.80
N ILE A 11 12.60 -3.71 -7.15
CA ILE A 11 11.98 -4.72 -6.29
C ILE A 11 11.23 -4.04 -5.14
N GLY A 12 11.84 -3.05 -4.48
CA GLY A 12 11.23 -2.27 -3.40
C GLY A 12 9.97 -1.52 -3.83
N ALA A 13 9.98 -0.90 -5.01
CA ALA A 13 8.77 -0.26 -5.54
C ALA A 13 7.66 -1.27 -5.81
N TRP A 14 7.99 -2.43 -6.39
CA TRP A 14 7.01 -3.48 -6.64
C TRP A 14 6.47 -4.13 -5.36
N THR A 15 7.32 -4.39 -4.36
CA THR A 15 6.86 -4.93 -3.08
C THR A 15 5.98 -3.93 -2.34
N LEU A 16 6.31 -2.64 -2.31
CA LEU A 16 5.45 -1.60 -1.72
C LEU A 16 4.11 -1.47 -2.45
N PHE A 17 4.13 -1.59 -3.78
CA PHE A 17 2.91 -1.52 -4.60
C PHE A 17 2.00 -2.73 -4.37
N ILE A 18 2.55 -3.94 -4.48
CA ILE A 18 1.80 -5.18 -4.28
C ILE A 18 1.31 -5.27 -2.83
N ALA A 19 2.18 -4.99 -1.85
CA ALA A 19 1.78 -5.02 -0.44
C ALA A 19 0.67 -4.00 -0.16
N GLY A 20 0.79 -2.75 -0.62
CA GLY A 20 -0.24 -1.73 -0.43
C GLY A 20 -1.61 -2.15 -0.99
N TRP A 21 -1.63 -2.71 -2.21
CA TRP A 21 -2.87 -3.23 -2.81
C TRP A 21 -3.42 -4.45 -2.07
N LEU A 22 -2.56 -5.37 -1.67
CA LEU A 22 -2.96 -6.61 -1.02
C LEU A 22 -3.53 -6.33 0.37
N PHE A 23 -2.90 -5.43 1.14
CA PHE A 23 -3.45 -4.96 2.41
C PHE A 23 -4.80 -4.26 2.25
N ALA A 24 -4.96 -3.37 1.25
CA ALA A 24 -6.23 -2.71 0.99
C ALA A 24 -7.35 -3.70 0.63
N LEU A 25 -7.07 -4.63 -0.30
CA LEU A 25 -8.05 -5.63 -0.75
C LEU A 25 -8.44 -6.58 0.38
N VAL A 26 -7.47 -7.14 1.10
CA VAL A 26 -7.73 -8.05 2.22
C VAL A 26 -8.55 -7.34 3.29
N ASN A 27 -8.19 -6.11 3.65
CA ASN A 27 -8.94 -5.36 4.65
C ASN A 27 -10.36 -5.02 4.20
N LEU A 28 -10.55 -4.65 2.93
CA LEU A 28 -11.88 -4.42 2.37
C LEU A 28 -12.75 -5.68 2.43
N ILE A 29 -12.20 -6.82 2.03
CA ILE A 29 -12.91 -8.11 2.06
C ILE A 29 -13.30 -8.47 3.49
N ILE A 30 -12.36 -8.37 4.44
CA ILE A 30 -12.62 -8.66 5.85
C ILE A 30 -13.69 -7.71 6.40
N ALA A 31 -13.62 -6.42 6.11
CA ALA A 31 -14.60 -5.43 6.57
C ALA A 31 -16.03 -5.70 6.06
N ILE A 32 -16.16 -6.26 4.84
CA ILE A 32 -17.44 -6.69 4.28
C ILE A 32 -17.92 -7.98 4.98
N LEU A 33 -17.06 -8.98 5.12
CA LEU A 33 -17.42 -10.29 5.70
C LEU A 33 -17.79 -10.20 7.18
N THR A 34 -17.09 -9.34 7.93
CA THR A 34 -17.35 -9.11 9.36
C THR A 34 -18.55 -8.20 9.60
N GLY A 35 -19.16 -7.66 8.55
CA GLY A 35 -20.27 -6.72 8.63
C GLY A 35 -19.85 -5.34 9.18
N VAL A 36 -18.55 -5.09 9.42
CA VAL A 36 -18.05 -3.84 9.99
C VAL A 36 -18.49 -2.63 9.17
N MET A 37 -18.57 -2.74 7.84
CA MET A 37 -19.09 -1.66 6.99
C MET A 37 -20.59 -1.35 7.17
N PHE A 38 -21.35 -2.24 7.80
CA PHE A 38 -22.81 -2.12 7.93
C PHE A 38 -23.29 -2.05 9.38
N THR A 39 -22.50 -2.56 10.33
CA THR A 39 -22.90 -2.72 11.74
C THR A 39 -21.90 -2.15 12.75
N ALA A 40 -20.69 -1.80 12.35
CA ALA A 40 -19.72 -1.28 13.31
C ALA A 40 -20.02 0.17 13.69
N GLY A 41 -19.90 0.46 14.99
CA GLY A 41 -19.80 1.82 15.51
C GLY A 41 -18.52 2.51 15.03
N ALA A 42 -18.29 3.74 15.51
CA ALA A 42 -17.18 4.59 15.07
C ALA A 42 -15.80 3.91 15.10
N GLU A 43 -15.57 3.00 16.04
CA GLU A 43 -14.29 2.30 16.22
C GLU A 43 -13.93 1.36 15.05
N GLY A 44 -14.90 0.62 14.51
CA GLY A 44 -14.64 -0.30 13.39
C GLY A 44 -14.34 0.43 12.07
N TRP A 45 -14.94 1.60 11.88
CA TRP A 45 -14.63 2.46 10.72
C TRP A 45 -13.22 3.05 10.79
N VAL A 46 -12.72 3.33 11.99
CA VAL A 46 -11.36 3.86 12.20
C VAL A 46 -10.30 2.82 11.80
N GLU A 47 -10.47 1.56 12.17
CA GLU A 47 -9.54 0.50 11.72
C GLU A 47 -9.54 0.36 10.21
N VAL A 48 -10.72 0.31 9.58
CA VAL A 48 -10.83 0.18 8.12
C VAL A 48 -10.13 1.36 7.42
N LEU A 49 -10.37 2.59 7.88
CA LEU A 49 -9.75 3.79 7.35
C LEU A 49 -8.23 3.81 7.56
N ALA A 50 -7.73 3.36 8.71
CA ALA A 50 -6.29 3.34 9.00
C ALA A 50 -5.52 2.48 7.98
N TYR A 51 -6.04 1.30 7.63
CA TYR A 51 -5.44 0.43 6.60
C TYR A 51 -5.60 1.01 5.18
N PHE A 52 -6.69 1.72 4.90
CA PHE A 52 -6.84 2.44 3.63
C PHE A 52 -5.85 3.59 3.49
N VAL A 53 -5.60 4.35 4.56
CA VAL A 53 -4.58 5.40 4.59
C VAL A 53 -3.19 4.80 4.37
N LEU A 54 -2.89 3.65 4.99
CA LEU A 54 -1.62 2.94 4.77
C LEU A 54 -1.43 2.57 3.29
N ALA A 55 -2.47 2.09 2.62
CA ALA A 55 -2.43 1.80 1.19
C ALA A 55 -2.27 3.06 0.33
N ILE A 56 -2.98 4.15 0.67
CA ILE A 56 -2.86 5.47 0.03
C ILE A 56 -1.46 6.05 0.19
N VAL A 57 -0.72 5.71 1.24
CA VAL A 57 0.67 6.15 1.44
C VAL A 57 1.67 5.25 0.71
N CYS A 58 1.49 3.93 0.75
CA CYS A 58 2.39 2.96 0.11
C CYS A 58 2.39 3.03 -1.43
N ILE A 59 1.24 3.29 -2.06
CA ILE A 59 1.13 3.38 -3.53
C ILE A 59 1.95 4.56 -4.11
N PRO A 60 1.78 5.83 -3.65
CA PRO A 60 2.59 6.94 -4.13
C PRO A 60 4.06 6.82 -3.70
N LEU A 61 4.38 6.21 -2.55
CA LEU A 61 5.77 5.90 -2.20
C LEU A 61 6.43 4.99 -3.24
N SER A 62 5.73 3.96 -3.72
CA SER A 62 6.21 3.12 -4.83
C SER A 62 6.48 3.95 -6.10
N VAL A 63 5.57 4.85 -6.45
CA VAL A 63 5.74 5.76 -7.61
C VAL A 63 6.94 6.69 -7.42
N VAL A 64 7.14 7.23 -6.22
CA VAL A 64 8.29 8.09 -5.89
C VAL A 64 9.60 7.33 -6.01
N VAL A 65 9.67 6.07 -5.53
CA VAL A 65 10.87 5.22 -5.69
C VAL A 65 11.15 4.93 -7.16
N MET A 66 10.12 4.67 -7.98
CA MET A 66 10.29 4.51 -9.43
C MET A 66 10.77 5.79 -10.11
N ARG A 67 10.26 6.96 -9.71
CA ARG A 67 10.67 8.27 -10.25
C ARG A 67 12.09 8.64 -9.84
N LEU A 68 12.49 8.37 -8.60
CA LEU A 68 13.87 8.55 -8.12
C LEU A 68 14.83 7.68 -8.91
N ARG A 69 14.48 6.42 -9.16
CA ARG A 69 15.26 5.53 -10.05
C ARG A 69 15.46 6.14 -11.43
N GLN A 70 14.41 6.68 -12.05
CA GLN A 70 14.48 7.29 -13.39
C GLN A 70 15.31 8.58 -13.43
N LYS A 71 15.25 9.41 -12.38
CA LYS A 71 16.04 10.65 -12.30
C LYS A 71 17.52 10.45 -11.96
N MET A 72 17.89 9.24 -11.55
CA MET A 72 19.25 8.85 -11.20
C MET A 72 19.93 8.03 -12.32
N GLU A 73 19.26 7.86 -13.46
CA GLU A 73 19.86 7.52 -14.75
C GLU A 73 20.56 8.76 -15.34
#